data_AF-A0A938AVW1-F1
#
_entry.id   AF-A0A938AVW1-F1
#
_cell.length_a   1.000
_cell.length_b   1.000
_cell.length_c   1.000
_cell.angle_alpha   90.00
_cell.angle_beta   90.00
_cell.angle_gamma   90.00
#
_symmetry.space_group_name_H-M   'P 1'
#
loop_
_entity.id
_entity.type
_entity.pdbx_description
1 polymer ?
#
loop_
_entity_poly.entity_id
_entity_poly.type
_entity_poly.pdbx_seq_one_letter_code
_entity_poly.pdbx_strand_id
1 'polypeptide(L)'
;MSRLLWQRCIMWAEMKPFYKPRKIQPAPQSLVRVGKFSFGTFSSQFQRVNPLEAPRAFAFPLPRPFLSFRLKEWQAFQLGNQRYFMLVVLYNAKVSALAQFIVYD
;
A
#
# COMPACT_ATOMS: atom_id res chain seq x y z
N MET A 1 32.89 -22.48 21.69
CA MET A 1 31.85 -21.43 21.89
C MET A 1 31.12 -21.09 20.58
N SER A 2 30.50 -22.05 19.88
CA SER A 2 29.83 -21.78 18.58
C SER A 2 28.47 -22.46 18.40
N ARG A 3 27.99 -23.26 19.37
CA ARG A 3 26.66 -23.92 19.30
C ARG A 3 25.53 -23.14 19.99
N LEU A 4 25.85 -22.20 20.88
CA LEU A 4 24.84 -21.47 21.68
C LEU A 4 24.19 -20.29 20.93
N LEU A 5 24.83 -19.77 19.88
CA LEU A 5 24.29 -18.65 19.08
C LEU A 5 23.23 -19.10 18.07
N TRP A 6 23.31 -20.34 17.56
CA TRP A 6 22.34 -20.87 16.59
C TRP A 6 21.00 -21.28 17.22
N GLN A 7 20.98 -21.67 18.50
CA GLN A 7 19.72 -22.04 19.18
C GLN A 7 18.81 -20.83 19.47
N ARG A 8 19.36 -19.60 19.58
CA ARG A 8 18.53 -18.39 19.82
C ARG A 8 17.78 -17.89 18.58
N CYS A 9 18.23 -18.21 17.36
CA CYS A 9 17.48 -17.89 16.14
C CYS A 9 16.24 -18.78 15.94
N ILE A 10 16.33 -20.06 16.32
CA ILE A 10 15.22 -21.01 16.13
C ILE A 10 14.06 -20.73 17.12
N MET A 11 14.35 -20.16 18.30
CA MET A 11 13.30 -19.77 19.27
C MET A 11 12.41 -18.60 18.81
N TRP A 12 12.77 -17.83 17.78
CA TRP A 12 11.89 -16.77 17.25
C TRP A 12 10.81 -17.30 16.29
N ALA A 13 10.97 -18.51 15.75
CA ALA A 13 10.01 -19.10 14.81
C ALA A 13 8.72 -19.62 15.48
N GLU A 14 8.70 -19.70 16.81
CA GLU A 14 7.60 -20.27 17.60
C GLU A 14 6.82 -19.22 18.41
N MET A 15 6.91 -17.94 18.04
CA MET A 15 5.97 -16.93 18.53
C MET A 15 4.61 -17.18 17.91
N LYS A 16 3.71 -17.85 18.65
CA LYS A 16 2.28 -17.81 18.35
C LYS A 16 1.88 -16.34 18.26
N PRO A 17 1.29 -15.91 17.14
CA PRO A 17 0.96 -14.51 16.98
C PRO A 17 -0.01 -14.07 18.07
N PHE A 18 0.34 -13.03 18.82
CA PHE A 18 -0.49 -12.44 19.87
C PHE A 18 -1.72 -11.69 19.31
N TYR A 19 -1.96 -11.76 18.00
CA TYR A 19 -3.07 -11.10 17.33
C TYR A 19 -4.23 -12.07 17.10
N LYS A 20 -5.45 -11.61 17.42
CA LYS A 20 -6.68 -12.31 17.05
C LYS A 20 -6.68 -12.55 15.54
N PRO A 21 -6.89 -13.80 15.05
CA PRO A 21 -6.90 -14.08 13.63
C PRO A 21 -7.99 -13.26 12.96
N ARG A 22 -7.59 -12.45 11.98
CA ARG A 22 -8.52 -11.58 11.25
C ARG A 22 -9.21 -12.41 10.17
N LYS A 23 -10.55 -12.37 10.13
CA LYS A 23 -11.33 -13.06 9.11
C LYS A 23 -11.03 -12.45 7.73
N ILE A 24 -10.46 -13.25 6.83
CA ILE A 24 -10.26 -12.88 5.43
C ILE A 24 -11.60 -13.00 4.70
N GLN A 25 -11.99 -11.96 3.99
CA GLN A 25 -13.24 -11.88 3.23
C GLN A 25 -12.94 -11.78 1.73
N PRO A 26 -13.85 -12.16 0.83
CA PRO A 26 -13.69 -11.84 -0.58
C PRO A 26 -13.69 -10.32 -0.79
N ALA A 27 -12.83 -9.81 -1.67
CA ALA A 27 -12.81 -8.38 -1.98
C ALA A 27 -14.10 -7.95 -2.69
N PRO A 28 -14.75 -6.86 -2.26
CA PRO A 28 -15.85 -6.29 -3.01
C PRO A 28 -15.34 -5.69 -4.33
N GLN A 29 -16.22 -5.53 -5.31
CA GLN A 29 -15.85 -5.00 -6.63
C GLN A 29 -15.27 -3.57 -6.56
N SER A 30 -15.81 -2.72 -5.68
CA SER A 30 -15.37 -1.31 -5.54
C SER A 30 -14.85 -1.00 -4.14
N LEU A 31 -13.85 -0.12 -4.08
CA LEU A 31 -13.27 0.38 -2.82
C LEU A 31 -14.31 1.16 -1.98
N VAL A 32 -15.16 1.94 -2.67
CA VAL A 32 -16.22 2.73 -2.05
C VAL A 32 -17.58 2.13 -2.42
N ARG A 33 -18.43 1.90 -1.42
CA ARG A 33 -19.81 1.41 -1.60
C ARG A 33 -20.76 2.32 -0.85
N VAL A 34 -21.80 2.84 -1.53
CA VAL A 34 -22.78 3.79 -0.95
C VAL A 34 -22.08 4.97 -0.23
N GLY A 35 -21.01 5.48 -0.85
CA GLY A 35 -20.24 6.61 -0.30
C GLY A 35 -19.42 6.32 0.96
N LYS A 36 -19.21 5.05 1.33
CA LYS A 36 -18.34 4.66 2.44
C LYS A 36 -17.20 3.77 1.96
N PHE A 37 -16.02 3.92 2.56
CA PHE A 37 -14.89 3.03 2.32
C PHE A 37 -15.18 1.63 2.88
N SER A 38 -14.90 0.61 2.08
CA SER A 38 -15.01 -0.78 2.50
C SER A 38 -13.72 -1.21 3.19
N PHE A 39 -13.68 -1.08 4.52
CA PHE A 39 -12.54 -1.53 5.32
C PHE A 39 -12.65 -3.01 5.67
N GLY A 40 -11.53 -3.72 5.61
CA GLY A 40 -11.49 -5.15 5.90
C GLY A 40 -10.14 -5.76 5.52
N THR A 41 -10.04 -7.08 5.67
CA THR A 41 -8.94 -7.85 5.09
C THR A 41 -9.52 -8.74 4.02
N PHE A 42 -9.08 -8.48 2.80
CA PHE A 42 -9.62 -9.08 1.61
C PHE A 42 -8.65 -10.09 1.01
N SER A 43 -9.18 -11.17 0.42
CA SER A 43 -8.39 -12.21 -0.23
C SER A 43 -7.86 -11.80 -1.62
N SER A 44 -8.36 -10.70 -2.18
CA SER A 44 -7.98 -10.21 -3.51
C SER A 44 -7.92 -8.69 -3.56
N GLN A 45 -7.40 -8.17 -4.67
CA GLN A 45 -7.41 -6.74 -4.96
C GLN A 45 -8.82 -6.29 -5.38
N PHE A 46 -9.18 -5.04 -5.09
CA PHE A 46 -10.41 -4.45 -5.60
C PHE A 46 -10.32 -4.25 -7.11
N GLN A 47 -11.40 -4.52 -7.85
CA GLN A 47 -11.43 -4.31 -9.31
C GLN A 47 -11.56 -2.82 -9.67
N ARG A 48 -12.29 -2.05 -8.85
CA ARG A 48 -12.50 -0.60 -9.04
C ARG A 48 -11.99 0.18 -7.85
N VAL A 49 -10.80 0.75 -7.99
CA VAL A 49 -10.13 1.58 -6.97
C VAL A 49 -10.38 3.06 -7.28
N ASN A 50 -11.58 3.56 -6.96
CA ASN A 50 -11.90 4.98 -7.09
C ASN A 50 -12.23 5.61 -5.72
N PRO A 51 -11.25 6.20 -5.03
CA PRO A 51 -11.50 6.85 -3.73
C PRO A 51 -12.26 8.17 -3.84
N LEU A 52 -12.41 8.77 -5.05
CA LEU A 52 -13.19 10.01 -5.24
C LEU A 52 -14.69 9.80 -5.09
N GLU A 53 -15.16 8.55 -5.13
CA GLU A 53 -16.57 8.20 -4.96
C GLU A 53 -17.03 8.30 -3.50
N ALA A 54 -16.14 8.61 -2.55
CA ALA A 54 -16.48 8.87 -1.15
C ALA A 54 -16.95 10.34 -0.98
N PRO A 55 -18.27 10.62 -0.85
CA PRO A 55 -18.83 11.96 -0.87
C PRO A 55 -18.53 12.81 0.37
N ARG A 56 -17.97 12.25 1.45
CA ARG A 56 -17.78 12.95 2.74
C ARG A 56 -16.32 13.31 3.06
N ALA A 57 -15.49 13.60 2.06
CA ALA A 57 -14.14 14.11 2.33
C ALA A 57 -14.13 15.61 2.73
N PHE A 58 -15.18 16.36 2.40
CA PHE A 58 -15.35 17.78 2.73
C PHE A 58 -16.76 18.04 3.29
N ALA A 59 -16.92 19.15 4.03
CA ALA A 59 -18.21 19.59 4.55
C ALA A 59 -19.20 20.01 3.45
N PHE A 60 -18.71 20.28 2.23
CA PHE A 60 -19.50 20.70 1.08
C PHE A 60 -19.19 19.82 -0.15
N PRO A 61 -20.18 19.58 -1.03
CA PRO A 61 -19.98 18.82 -2.26
C PRO A 61 -19.07 19.60 -3.22
N LEU A 62 -17.86 19.11 -3.46
CA LEU A 62 -16.93 19.68 -4.43
C LEU A 62 -17.13 19.05 -5.82
N PRO A 63 -16.99 19.83 -6.91
CA PRO A 63 -17.02 19.29 -8.27
C PRO A 63 -15.88 18.29 -8.50
N ARG A 64 -16.14 17.27 -9.34
CA ARG A 64 -15.18 16.20 -9.70
C ARG A 64 -13.76 16.68 -10.06
N PRO A 65 -13.54 17.76 -10.86
CA PRO A 65 -12.19 18.20 -11.17
C PRO A 65 -11.39 18.62 -9.94
N PHE A 66 -12.00 19.28 -8.95
CA PHE A 66 -11.30 19.67 -7.72
C PHE A 66 -10.94 18.47 -6.84
N LEU A 67 -11.79 17.43 -6.84
CA LEU A 67 -11.50 16.18 -6.15
C LEU A 67 -10.30 15.44 -6.77
N SER A 68 -10.07 15.57 -8.07
CA SER A 68 -8.94 14.92 -8.75
C SER A 68 -7.55 15.43 -8.29
N PHE A 69 -7.45 16.66 -7.79
CA PHE A 69 -6.23 17.20 -7.20
C PHE A 69 -5.84 16.52 -5.87
N ARG A 70 -6.76 15.78 -5.24
CA ARG A 70 -6.49 15.02 -4.00
C ARG A 70 -5.77 13.70 -4.25
N LEU A 71 -5.92 13.13 -5.44
CA LEU A 71 -5.29 11.87 -5.82
C LEU A 71 -3.84 12.14 -6.22
N LYS A 72 -2.92 11.98 -5.28
CA LYS A 72 -1.49 11.91 -5.62
C LYS A 72 -1.18 10.47 -5.98
N GLU A 73 -0.64 10.28 -7.17
CA GLU A 73 -0.28 8.96 -7.68
C GLU A 73 1.22 8.76 -7.46
N TRP A 74 1.60 7.53 -7.14
CA TRP A 74 3.00 7.15 -6.99
C TRP A 74 3.20 5.78 -7.60
N GLN A 75 4.35 5.57 -8.22
CA GLN A 75 4.74 4.28 -8.76
C GLN A 75 6.20 4.05 -8.48
N ALA A 76 6.50 2.91 -7.86
CA ALA A 76 7.86 2.50 -7.59
C ALA A 76 8.21 1.31 -8.50
N PHE A 77 9.35 1.41 -9.15
CA PHE A 77 9.99 0.31 -9.86
C PHE A 77 11.24 -0.09 -9.09
N GLN A 78 11.40 -1.38 -8.89
CA GLN A 78 12.58 -1.95 -8.27
C GLN A 78 13.25 -2.87 -9.29
N LEU A 79 14.52 -2.58 -9.58
CA LEU A 79 15.34 -3.32 -10.53
C LEU A 79 16.67 -3.60 -9.83
N GLY A 80 17.16 -4.82 -9.88
CA GLY A 80 18.45 -5.12 -9.27
C GLY A 80 18.99 -6.48 -9.65
N ASN A 81 20.31 -6.62 -9.56
CA ASN A 81 21.03 -7.88 -9.65
C ASN A 81 21.90 -8.09 -8.39
N GLN A 82 22.83 -9.05 -8.40
CA GLN A 82 23.70 -9.35 -7.24
C GLN A 82 24.66 -8.22 -6.86
N ARG A 83 24.80 -7.20 -7.71
CA ARG A 83 25.76 -6.11 -7.57
C ARG A 83 25.05 -4.75 -7.50
N TYR A 84 24.22 -4.45 -8.49
CA TYR A 84 23.50 -3.19 -8.55
C TYR A 84 22.07 -3.31 -8.04
N PHE A 85 21.67 -2.36 -7.21
CA PHE A 85 20.28 -2.17 -6.79
C PHE A 85 19.79 -0.79 -7.22
N MET A 86 18.70 -0.76 -7.98
CA MET A 86 18.08 0.44 -8.50
C MET A 86 16.61 0.53 -8.08
N LEU A 87 16.24 1.68 -7.54
CA LEU A 87 14.88 2.01 -7.17
C LEU A 87 14.49 3.32 -7.84
N VAL A 88 13.43 3.26 -8.64
CA VAL A 88 12.88 4.42 -9.34
C VAL A 88 11.52 4.71 -8.76
N VAL A 89 11.31 5.92 -8.24
CA VAL A 89 10.02 6.35 -7.71
C VAL A 89 9.52 7.52 -8.53
N LEU A 90 8.38 7.34 -9.17
CA LEU A 90 7.67 8.37 -9.91
C LEU A 90 6.52 8.87 -9.03
N TYR A 91 6.61 10.12 -8.60
CA TYR A 91 5.55 10.82 -7.88
C TYR A 91 4.82 11.76 -8.84
N ASN A 92 3.51 11.66 -8.88
CA ASN A 92 2.63 12.60 -9.56
C ASN A 92 1.74 13.29 -8.50
N ALA A 93 2.13 14.52 -8.13
CA ALA A 93 1.39 15.36 -7.20
C ALA A 93 0.39 16.31 -7.90
N LYS A 94 0.03 16.04 -9.16
CA LYS A 94 -0.86 16.81 -10.06
C LYS A 94 -0.33 18.19 -10.46
N VAL A 95 0.13 18.99 -9.50
CA VAL A 95 0.76 20.31 -9.75
C VAL A 95 2.25 20.15 -10.07
N SER A 96 2.87 19.11 -9.53
CA SER A 96 4.27 18.78 -9.78
C SER A 96 4.43 17.28 -9.97
N ALA A 97 5.45 16.90 -10.72
CA ALA A 97 5.91 15.52 -10.85
C ALA A 97 7.37 15.44 -10.39
N LEU A 98 7.72 14.38 -9.70
CA LEU A 98 9.07 14.11 -9.23
C LEU A 98 9.45 12.69 -9.61
N ALA A 99 10.57 12.55 -10.32
CA ALA A 99 11.19 11.25 -10.57
C ALA A 99 12.44 11.16 -9.71
N GLN A 100 12.45 10.24 -8.74
CA GLN A 100 13.59 9.96 -7.88
C GLN A 100 14.23 8.65 -8.31
N PHE A 101 15.53 8.69 -8.55
CA PHE A 101 16.35 7.53 -8.88
C PHE A 101 17.33 7.30 -7.74
N ILE A 102 17.29 6.10 -7.16
CA ILE A 102 18.19 5.68 -6.09
C ILE A 102 18.96 4.47 -6.62
N VAL A 103 20.28 4.58 -6.68
CA VAL A 103 21.16 3.55 -7.23
C VAL A 103 22.24 3.23 -6.21
N TYR A 104 22.45 1.95 -5.96
CA TYR A 104 23.49 1.39 -5.12
C TYR A 104 24.28 0.32 -5.92
N ASP A 105 25.58 0.19 -5.63
CA ASP A 105 26.51 -0.86 -6.10
C ASP A 105 26.93 -1.74 -4.90
#